data_AF-A0AAV4N8R9-F1
#
_entry.id   AF-A0AAV4N8R9-F1
#
_cell.length_a   1.000
_cell.length_b   1.000
_cell.length_c   1.000
_cell.angle_alpha   90.00
_cell.angle_beta   90.00
_cell.angle_gamma   90.00
#
_symmetry.space_group_name_H-M   'P 1'
#
loop_
_entity.id
_entity.type
_entity.pdbx_description
1 polymer ?
#
loop_
_entity_poly.entity_id
_entity_poly.type
_entity_poly.pdbx_seq_one_letter_code
_entity_poly.pdbx_strand_id
1 'polypeptide(L)'
;MKLIPKCKDNGDYAALQCYEHSHFCVCYDPKGHPASPILSSISECGCYLRRKEKIDRNIENAYIPQCSETGAWVPKQCWDYNNSCWCVDKEGKQVGDIKAEGKGLNC
;
A
#
# COMPACT_ATOMS: atom_id res chain seq x y z
N MET A 1 -18.93 -14.21 9.52
CA MET A 1 -17.88 -13.48 8.77
C MET A 1 -18.36 -13.27 7.34
N LYS A 2 -18.94 -12.09 7.06
CA LYS A 2 -19.48 -11.72 5.75
C LYS A 2 -18.86 -10.39 5.35
N LEU A 3 -18.48 -10.25 4.09
CA LEU A 3 -18.07 -8.95 3.55
C LEU A 3 -19.28 -8.35 2.84
N ILE A 4 -19.78 -7.24 3.36
CA ILE A 4 -20.74 -6.38 2.64
C ILE A 4 -19.94 -5.20 2.11
N PRO A 5 -19.75 -5.08 0.78
CA PRO A 5 -18.95 -4.00 0.23
C PRO A 5 -19.55 -2.63 0.54
N LYS A 6 -18.72 -1.72 1.03
CA LYS A 6 -19.02 -0.30 1.17
C LYS A 6 -18.67 0.42 -0.12
N CYS A 7 -19.56 1.27 -0.60
CA CYS A 7 -19.34 2.10 -1.78
C CYS A 7 -19.34 3.58 -1.37
N LYS A 8 -18.67 4.40 -2.18
CA LYS A 8 -18.73 5.86 -2.13
C LYS A 8 -19.92 6.35 -2.96
N ASP A 9 -20.28 7.62 -2.80
CA ASP A 9 -21.42 8.24 -3.51
C ASP A 9 -21.26 8.27 -5.03
N ASN A 10 -20.02 8.27 -5.52
CA ASN A 10 -19.71 8.20 -6.95
C ASN A 10 -19.82 6.78 -7.53
N GLY A 11 -20.19 5.78 -6.72
CA GLY A 11 -20.32 4.38 -7.12
C GLY A 11 -19.02 3.56 -7.00
N ASP A 12 -17.88 4.18 -6.71
CA ASP A 12 -16.63 3.46 -6.50
C ASP A 12 -16.69 2.66 -5.19
N TYR A 13 -15.93 1.57 -5.13
CA TYR A 13 -15.70 0.89 -3.86
C TYR A 13 -14.94 1.81 -2.89
N ALA A 14 -15.36 1.82 -1.63
CA ALA A 14 -14.56 2.41 -0.56
C ALA A 14 -13.24 1.63 -0.46
N ALA A 15 -12.14 2.33 -0.16
CA ALA A 15 -10.83 1.69 -0.16
C ALA A 15 -10.72 0.61 0.93
N LEU A 16 -11.22 0.88 2.14
CA LEU A 16 -11.17 -0.05 3.27
C LEU A 16 -12.48 -0.84 3.37
N GLN A 17 -12.39 -2.16 3.23
CA GLN A 17 -13.51 -3.09 3.33
C GLN A 17 -13.30 -4.02 4.52
N CYS A 18 -14.24 -4.08 5.46
CA CYS A 18 -14.11 -4.88 6.68
C CYS A 18 -15.26 -5.89 6.80
N TYR A 19 -14.93 -7.07 7.29
CA TYR A 19 -15.88 -8.16 7.45
C TYR A 19 -16.77 -7.92 8.67
N GLU A 20 -18.08 -8.13 8.53
CA GLU A 20 -19.02 -8.02 9.64
C GLU A 20 -18.76 -9.11 10.69
N HIS A 21 -18.92 -8.72 11.96
CA HIS A 21 -18.64 -9.55 13.15
C HIS A 21 -17.21 -10.10 13.18
N SER A 22 -16.26 -9.33 12.64
CA SER A 22 -14.85 -9.67 12.48
C SER A 22 -14.00 -8.41 12.56
N HIS A 23 -12.73 -8.56 12.93
CA HIS A 23 -11.74 -7.47 12.89
C HIS A 23 -10.93 -7.46 11.59
N PHE A 24 -11.14 -8.42 10.70
CA PHE A 24 -10.42 -8.50 9.44
C PHE A 24 -10.91 -7.44 8.44
N CYS A 25 -9.96 -6.79 7.78
CA CYS A 25 -10.18 -5.85 6.71
C CYS A 25 -9.29 -6.15 5.50
N VAL A 26 -9.67 -5.62 4.35
CA VAL A 26 -8.97 -5.73 3.06
C VAL A 26 -9.13 -4.42 2.30
N CYS A 27 -8.09 -4.02 1.57
CA CYS A 27 -8.12 -2.85 0.72
C CYS A 27 -8.61 -3.20 -0.68
N TYR A 28 -9.57 -2.44 -1.21
CA TYR A 28 -10.13 -2.60 -2.55
C TYR A 28 -9.76 -1.39 -3.42
N ASP A 29 -9.42 -1.64 -4.68
CA ASP A 29 -9.35 -0.59 -5.70
C ASP A 29 -10.74 0.00 -6.00
N PRO A 30 -10.85 1.15 -6.69
CA PRO A 30 -12.14 1.76 -7.01
C PRO A 30 -13.10 0.85 -7.80
N LYS A 31 -12.56 -0.14 -8.53
CA LYS A 31 -13.33 -1.11 -9.33
C LYS A 31 -13.78 -2.33 -8.52
N GLY A 32 -13.33 -2.46 -7.27
CA GLY A 32 -13.68 -3.56 -6.36
C GLY A 32 -12.72 -4.74 -6.39
N HIS A 33 -11.55 -4.63 -7.00
CA HIS A 33 -10.53 -5.69 -6.92
C HIS A 33 -9.69 -5.57 -5.65
N PRO A 34 -9.36 -6.69 -4.99
CA PRO A 34 -8.51 -6.66 -3.80
C PRO A 34 -7.09 -6.17 -4.13
N ALA A 35 -6.59 -5.26 -3.29
CA ALA A 35 -5.28 -4.62 -3.38
C ALA A 35 -4.34 -4.98 -2.22
N SER A 36 -4.85 -5.65 -1.18
CA SER A 36 -4.08 -6.10 -0.03
C SER A 36 -4.48 -7.53 0.38
N PRO A 37 -3.71 -8.16 1.28
CA PRO A 37 -4.18 -9.32 2.04
C PRO A 37 -5.36 -8.96 2.95
N ILE A 38 -6.01 -9.97 3.52
CA ILE A 38 -7.04 -9.83 4.55
C ILE A 38 -6.36 -9.94 5.91
N LEU A 39 -6.29 -8.83 6.67
CA LEU A 39 -5.62 -8.77 7.97
C LEU A 39 -6.42 -7.94 8.97
N SER A 40 -6.26 -8.22 10.27
CA SER A 40 -6.93 -7.47 11.33
C SER A 40 -6.27 -6.13 11.65
N SER A 41 -5.03 -5.93 11.20
CA SER A 41 -4.25 -4.70 11.40
C SER A 41 -4.50 -3.65 10.32
N ILE A 42 -5.11 -4.03 9.19
CA ILE A 42 -5.36 -3.11 8.07
C ILE A 42 -6.31 -2.00 8.50
N SER A 43 -5.81 -0.77 8.40
CA SER A 43 -6.54 0.45 8.75
C SER A 43 -6.31 1.57 7.73
N GLU A 44 -5.26 1.46 6.91
CA GLU A 44 -4.94 2.36 5.82
C GLU A 44 -4.83 1.60 4.49
N CYS A 45 -5.13 2.25 3.38
CA CYS A 45 -5.09 1.61 2.06
C CYS A 45 -4.22 2.33 1.03
N GLY A 46 -3.69 3.52 1.34
CA GLY A 46 -2.95 4.34 0.38
C GLY A 46 -1.75 3.61 -0.24
N CYS A 47 -0.92 2.96 0.57
CA CYS A 47 0.25 2.22 0.07
C CYS A 47 -0.17 1.01 -0.79
N TYR A 48 -1.11 0.19 -0.31
CA TYR A 48 -1.55 -1.00 -1.05
C TYR A 48 -2.20 -0.66 -2.39
N LEU A 49 -3.01 0.40 -2.45
CA LEU A 49 -3.57 0.89 -3.71
C LEU A 49 -2.47 1.30 -4.68
N ARG A 50 -1.48 2.06 -4.22
CA ARG A 50 -0.37 2.50 -5.07
C ARG A 50 0.51 1.33 -5.52
N ARG A 51 0.72 0.35 -4.64
CA ARG A 51 1.41 -0.90 -4.95
C ARG A 51 0.67 -1.67 -6.05
N LYS A 52 -0.65 -1.84 -5.93
CA LYS A 52 -1.47 -2.50 -6.94
C LYS A 52 -1.43 -1.76 -8.27
N GLU A 53 -1.59 -0.44 -8.29
CA GLU A 53 -1.49 0.35 -9.53
C GLU A 53 -0.16 0.13 -10.26
N LYS A 54 0.95 0.05 -9.51
CA LYS A 54 2.28 -0.19 -10.09
C LYS A 54 2.41 -1.60 -10.66
N ILE A 55 1.88 -2.60 -9.97
CA ILE A 55 1.83 -4.00 -10.42
C ILE A 55 0.94 -4.12 -11.67
N ASP A 56 -0.25 -3.54 -11.66
CA ASP A 56 -1.21 -3.61 -12.76
C ASP A 56 -0.70 -2.93 -14.03
N ARG A 57 0.11 -1.85 -13.90
CA ARG A 57 0.81 -1.23 -15.03
C ARG A 57 1.91 -2.12 -15.63
N ASN A 58 2.37 -3.13 -14.87
CA ASN A 58 3.37 -4.11 -15.28
C ASN A 58 4.58 -3.49 -15.99
N ILE A 59 5.12 -2.40 -15.42
CA ILE A 59 6.30 -1.74 -15.96
C ILE A 59 7.52 -2.49 -15.46
N GLU A 60 8.32 -2.99 -16.40
CA GLU A 60 9.55 -3.71 -16.10
C GLU A 60 10.47 -2.85 -15.22
N ASN A 61 11.05 -3.47 -14.20
CA ASN A 61 11.99 -2.85 -13.28
C ASN A 61 11.41 -1.65 -12.51
N ALA A 62 10.10 -1.37 -12.55
CA ALA A 62 9.53 -0.27 -11.80
C ALA A 62 9.64 -0.52 -10.29
N TYR A 63 9.89 0.56 -9.55
CA TYR A 63 9.79 0.54 -8.10
C TYR A 63 8.35 0.21 -7.65
N ILE A 64 8.24 -0.76 -6.74
CA ILE A 64 7.00 -1.22 -6.13
C ILE A 64 7.01 -0.84 -4.63
N PRO A 65 6.08 0.00 -4.17
CA PRO A 65 5.98 0.41 -2.76
C PRO A 65 5.97 -0.72 -1.74
N GLN A 66 6.79 -0.60 -0.69
CA GLN A 66 6.75 -1.44 0.50
C GLN A 66 5.73 -0.90 1.51
N CYS A 67 4.76 -1.75 1.86
CA CYS A 67 3.68 -1.41 2.79
C CYS A 67 3.81 -2.23 4.07
N SER A 68 3.49 -1.59 5.20
CA SER A 68 3.33 -2.30 6.48
C SER A 68 2.03 -3.07 6.51
N GLU A 69 1.85 -3.93 7.52
CA GLU A 69 0.61 -4.71 7.71
C GLU A 69 -0.61 -3.82 7.97
N THR A 70 -0.41 -2.61 8.48
CA THR A 70 -1.49 -1.63 8.66
C THR A 70 -1.97 -1.02 7.34
N GLY A 71 -1.19 -1.21 6.28
CA GLY A 71 -1.36 -0.57 4.98
C GLY A 71 -0.78 0.83 4.87
N ALA A 72 -0.15 1.34 5.93
CA ALA A 72 0.72 2.50 5.89
C ALA A 72 2.01 2.20 5.11
N TRP A 73 2.65 3.26 4.61
CA TRP A 73 3.97 3.18 4.00
C TRP A 73 5.02 2.77 5.03
N VAL A 74 5.93 1.87 4.66
CA VAL A 74 7.15 1.64 5.45
C VAL A 74 8.01 2.91 5.34
N PRO A 75 8.50 3.52 6.44
CA PRO A 75 9.26 4.77 6.36
C PRO A 75 10.48 4.68 5.44
N LYS A 76 11.16 3.53 5.42
CA LYS A 76 12.23 3.23 4.48
C LYS A 76 11.68 2.47 3.27
N GLN A 77 11.83 3.06 2.10
CA GLN A 77 11.51 2.45 0.81
C GLN A 77 12.80 2.08 0.09
N CYS A 78 12.79 0.95 -0.61
CA CYS A 78 13.94 0.47 -1.37
C CYS A 78 13.50 -0.01 -2.75
N TRP A 79 14.30 0.29 -3.76
CA TRP A 79 14.13 -0.18 -5.11
C TRP A 79 15.21 -1.20 -5.43
N ASP A 80 14.82 -2.47 -5.45
CA ASP A 80 15.74 -3.60 -5.59
C ASP A 80 16.46 -3.61 -6.94
N TYR A 81 15.86 -3.05 -7.99
CA TYR A 81 16.45 -3.03 -9.34
C TYR A 81 17.79 -2.28 -9.39
N ASN A 82 17.90 -1.15 -8.70
CA ASN A 82 19.12 -0.33 -8.68
C ASN A 82 19.76 -0.24 -7.29
N ASN A 83 19.31 -1.08 -6.35
CA ASN A 83 19.77 -1.12 -4.97
C ASN A 83 19.77 0.26 -4.27
N SER A 84 18.75 1.07 -4.52
CA SER A 84 18.62 2.40 -3.91
C SER A 84 17.52 2.43 -2.86
N CYS A 85 17.71 3.17 -1.78
CA CYS A 85 16.70 3.36 -0.73
C CYS A 85 16.54 4.84 -0.37
N TRP A 86 15.34 5.22 0.07
CA TRP A 86 15.00 6.58 0.52
C TRP A 86 13.97 6.54 1.65
N CYS A 87 13.85 7.65 2.38
CA CYS A 87 12.79 7.81 3.38
C CYS A 87 11.53 8.37 2.72
N VAL A 88 10.36 8.00 3.24
CA VAL A 88 9.08 8.57 2.85
C VAL A 88 8.31 9.10 4.05
N ASP A 89 7.46 10.09 3.82
CA ASP A 89 6.47 10.53 4.79
C ASP A 89 5.24 9.60 4.84
N LYS A 90 4.24 9.98 5.63
CA LYS A 90 2.99 9.20 5.80
C LYS A 90 2.17 9.04 4.52
N GLU A 91 2.36 9.93 3.54
CA GLU A 91 1.68 9.87 2.25
C GLU A 91 2.50 9.09 1.19
N GLY A 92 3.70 8.63 1.56
CA GLY A 92 4.61 7.92 0.67
C GLY A 92 5.47 8.84 -0.20
N LYS A 93 5.50 10.15 0.10
CA LYS A 93 6.34 11.09 -0.62
C LYS A 93 7.76 10.99 -0.12
N GLN A 94 8.71 10.96 -1.06
CA GLN A 94 10.14 10.95 -0.72
C GLN A 94 10.52 12.16 0.14
N VAL A 95 11.25 11.89 1.21
CA VAL A 95 11.89 12.88 2.06
C VAL A 95 13.39 12.58 2.16
N GLY A 96 14.22 13.61 2.00
CA GLY A 96 15.66 13.48 1.96
C GLY A 96 16.20 12.82 0.68
N ASP A 97 17.49 12.49 0.72
CA ASP A 97 18.23 11.98 -0.43
C ASP A 97 18.08 10.47 -0.61
N ILE A 98 18.21 10.03 -1.86
CA ILE A 98 18.31 8.61 -2.21
C ILE A 98 19.74 8.14 -1.92
N LYS A 99 19.87 7.02 -1.19
CA LYS A 99 21.16 6.39 -0.88
C LYS A 99 21.32 5.07 -1.60
N ALA A 100 22.52 4.81 -2.13
CA ALA A 100 22.90 3.49 -2.61
C ALA A 100 23.05 2.51 -1.42
N GLU A 101 22.67 1.25 -1.62
CA GLU A 101 22.75 0.12 -0.68
C GLU A 101 21.92 0.20 0.61
N GLY A 102 21.23 1.31 0.91
CA GLY A 102 20.35 1.43 2.08
C GLY A 102 21.00 1.20 3.46
N LYS A 103 22.30 0.87 3.52
CA LYS A 103 23.07 0.67 4.75
C LYS A 103 23.18 2.01 5.49
N GLY A 104 22.62 2.06 6.69
CA GLY A 104 22.65 3.26 7.55
C GLY A 104 21.60 4.33 7.20
N LEU A 105 20.60 4.03 6.37
CA LEU A 105 19.45 4.91 6.20
C LEU A 105 18.44 4.68 7.33
N ASN A 106 18.40 5.60 8.30
CA ASN A 106 17.43 5.59 9.39
C ASN A 106 16.26 6.51 9.04
N CYS A 107 15.12 5.88 8.84
CA CYS A 107 13.78 6.44 8.75
C CYS A 107 12.96 5.77 9.87
#